data_AF-A0A517VW08-F1
#
_entry.id   AF-A0A517VW08-F1
#
_cell.length_a   1.000
_cell.length_b   1.000
_cell.length_c   1.000
_cell.angle_alpha   90.00
_cell.angle_beta   90.00
_cell.angle_gamma   90.00
#
_symmetry.space_group_name_H-M   'P 1'
#
loop_
_entity.id
_entity.type
_entity.pdbx_description
1 polymer ?
#
loop_
_entity_poly.entity_id
_entity_poly.type
_entity_poly.pdbx_seq_one_letter_code
_entity_poly.pdbx_strand_id
1 'polypeptide(L)'
;MDEQGDEVSKKARSLKSLPECGDVFSVSLGNWGFTASRVVAVKAKPVTVLVVGSEYLGANPPSLDDQKVYDIPILTHHSFDNEPLAFWTPMTIIPEFEKIGNVKPAEGEDQLALGSMAQWEYILYQRIMQAQWDGVPRPAAESEIDILEAMEQAYQKRKKPLTPDGIIKKFHSLDPLEQPGASLVADILRSLVKDLGDAKGSGIEPVRLVTDCITALNRLDAEEECIDTVERDLLIEFFQKIGKKYKIDDVYKLVEELREW
;
A
#
# COMPACT_ATOMS: atom_id res chain seq x y z
N MET A 1 24.03 6.50 -38.81
CA MET A 1 22.65 6.34 -38.35
C MET A 1 22.54 4.96 -37.78
N ASP A 2 22.55 4.87 -36.45
CA ASP A 2 21.96 3.80 -35.63
C ASP A 2 22.34 4.12 -34.17
N GLU A 3 21.81 5.24 -33.65
CA GLU A 3 22.04 5.76 -32.29
C GLU A 3 20.77 5.69 -31.41
N GLN A 4 19.84 4.76 -31.70
CA GLN A 4 18.60 4.61 -30.91
C GLN A 4 18.39 3.23 -30.29
N GLY A 5 19.34 2.31 -30.49
CA GLY A 5 19.27 0.94 -29.94
C GLY A 5 19.92 0.74 -28.57
N ASP A 6 20.70 1.71 -28.07
CA ASP A 6 21.64 1.47 -26.96
C ASP A 6 21.29 2.18 -25.64
N GLU A 7 20.26 3.04 -25.61
CA GLU A 7 19.78 3.68 -24.37
C GLU A 7 18.76 2.83 -23.60
N VAL A 8 17.96 2.01 -24.30
CA VAL A 8 17.00 1.11 -23.65
C VAL A 8 17.71 -0.09 -23.00
N SER A 9 18.87 -0.49 -23.53
CA SER A 9 19.67 -1.61 -23.01
C SER A 9 20.48 -1.24 -21.74
N LYS A 10 20.71 0.06 -21.49
CA LYS A 10 21.39 0.55 -20.27
C LYS A 10 20.44 0.70 -19.07
N LYS A 11 19.13 0.88 -19.27
CA LYS A 11 18.14 0.92 -18.17
C LYS A 11 17.85 -0.45 -17.54
N ALA A 12 18.34 -1.55 -18.14
CA ALA A 12 18.18 -2.91 -17.62
C ALA A 12 19.41 -3.42 -16.82
N ARG A 13 20.45 -2.60 -16.62
CA ARG A 13 21.67 -2.97 -15.87
C ARG A 13 21.74 -2.29 -14.50
N SER A 14 20.88 -2.71 -13.58
CA SER A 14 21.15 -2.63 -12.14
C SER A 14 20.18 -3.51 -11.32
N LEU A 15 19.95 -4.77 -11.73
CA LEU A 15 19.65 -5.81 -10.75
C LEU A 15 20.96 -6.18 -10.04
N LYS A 16 21.61 -5.20 -9.41
CA LYS A 16 22.69 -5.44 -8.43
C LYS A 16 22.01 -6.19 -7.29
N SER A 17 22.45 -7.43 -7.05
CA SER A 17 22.21 -8.28 -5.86
C SER A 17 20.98 -7.98 -5.00
N LEU A 18 20.14 -9.00 -4.80
CA LEU A 18 19.07 -8.98 -3.79
C LEU A 18 19.59 -8.41 -2.44
N PRO A 19 18.80 -7.61 -1.72
CA PRO A 19 19.22 -6.97 -0.48
C PRO A 19 19.65 -8.03 0.54
N GLU A 20 20.78 -7.78 1.19
CA GLU A 20 21.33 -8.65 2.23
C GLU A 20 21.12 -8.05 3.61
N CYS A 21 21.16 -8.92 4.64
CA CYS A 21 21.18 -8.46 6.02
C CYS A 21 22.39 -7.53 6.25
N GLY A 22 22.11 -6.37 6.85
CA GLY A 22 23.06 -5.30 7.10
C GLY A 22 23.15 -4.25 5.99
N ASP A 23 22.52 -4.44 4.83
CA ASP A 23 22.61 -3.47 3.75
C ASP A 23 22.03 -2.11 4.15
N VAL A 24 22.75 -1.04 3.83
CA VAL A 24 22.36 0.35 4.08
C VAL A 24 22.14 1.05 2.75
N PHE A 25 21.01 1.72 2.62
CA PHE A 25 20.60 2.42 1.42
C PHE A 25 20.42 3.91 1.70
N SER A 26 20.94 4.75 0.81
CA SER A 26 20.61 6.16 0.68
C SER A 26 19.43 6.31 -0.28
N VAL A 27 18.50 7.20 0.05
CA VAL A 27 17.33 7.47 -0.78
C VAL A 27 17.10 8.97 -0.87
N SER A 28 16.96 9.49 -2.09
CA SER A 28 16.52 10.87 -2.33
C SER A 28 15.02 10.98 -2.09
N LEU A 29 14.64 11.94 -1.25
CA LEU A 29 13.27 12.38 -1.00
C LEU A 29 12.96 13.69 -1.75
N GLY A 30 13.71 13.98 -2.81
CA GLY A 30 13.56 15.20 -3.61
C GLY A 30 13.81 16.45 -2.77
N ASN A 31 12.84 17.36 -2.73
CA ASN A 31 12.99 18.61 -1.97
C ASN A 31 13.10 18.40 -0.45
N TRP A 32 12.72 17.22 0.07
CA TRP A 32 12.94 16.84 1.47
C TRP A 32 14.39 16.48 1.79
N GLY A 33 15.26 16.38 0.78
CA GLY A 33 16.66 15.96 0.93
C GLY A 33 16.80 14.46 0.79
N PHE A 34 17.59 13.84 1.66
CA PHE A 34 17.93 12.42 1.65
C PHE A 34 17.62 11.78 3.00
N THR A 35 17.29 10.49 2.96
CA THR A 35 17.19 9.63 4.13
C THR A 35 17.97 8.34 3.94
N ALA A 36 18.06 7.53 5.01
CA ALA A 36 18.65 6.21 5.00
C ALA A 36 17.65 5.13 5.40
N SER A 37 17.91 3.90 4.94
CA SER A 37 17.20 2.71 5.41
C SER A 37 18.17 1.54 5.53
N ARG A 38 17.95 0.68 6.52
CA ARG A 38 18.81 -0.49 6.79
C ARG A 38 18.01 -1.77 6.72
N VAL A 39 18.59 -2.81 6.13
CA VAL A 39 18.04 -4.16 6.18
C VAL A 39 18.59 -4.85 7.42
N VAL A 40 17.72 -5.22 8.36
CA VAL A 40 18.15 -5.80 9.66
C VAL A 40 17.84 -7.28 9.80
N ALA A 41 16.99 -7.83 8.94
CA ALA A 41 16.76 -9.27 8.84
C ALA A 41 16.30 -9.69 7.44
N VAL A 42 16.48 -10.97 7.11
CA VAL A 42 16.01 -11.58 5.87
C VAL A 42 15.28 -12.88 6.20
N LYS A 43 14.06 -13.06 5.67
CA LYS A 43 13.29 -14.30 5.74
C LYS A 43 13.28 -14.95 4.36
N ALA A 44 13.54 -16.26 4.31
CA ALA A 44 13.58 -17.01 3.06
C ALA A 44 12.20 -17.46 2.57
N LYS A 45 11.16 -17.51 3.44
CA LYS A 45 9.82 -18.00 3.10
C LYS A 45 8.72 -17.28 3.94
N PRO A 46 7.90 -16.39 3.33
CA PRO A 46 8.11 -15.79 2.01
C PRO A 46 9.44 -15.02 1.98
N VAL A 47 9.96 -14.78 0.78
CA VAL A 47 11.23 -14.05 0.61
C VAL A 47 11.00 -12.57 0.88
N THR A 48 11.30 -12.14 2.11
CA THR A 48 11.08 -10.80 2.61
C THR A 48 12.28 -10.31 3.41
N VAL A 49 12.40 -9.00 3.54
CA VAL A 49 13.45 -8.36 4.33
C VAL A 49 12.82 -7.43 5.36
N LEU A 50 13.39 -7.37 6.56
CA LEU A 50 12.99 -6.39 7.56
C LEU A 50 13.81 -5.13 7.31
N VAL A 51 13.12 -4.05 6.99
CA VAL A 51 13.74 -2.76 6.71
C VAL A 51 13.36 -1.79 7.82
N VAL A 52 14.36 -1.10 8.36
CA VAL A 52 14.19 -0.02 9.32
C VAL A 52 14.53 1.31 8.67
N GLY A 53 13.73 2.33 8.94
CA GLY A 53 14.05 3.71 8.59
C GLY A 53 15.07 4.31 9.54
N SER A 54 15.70 5.40 9.12
CA SER A 54 16.69 6.14 9.89
C SER A 54 16.17 7.54 10.26
N GLU A 55 16.61 8.09 11.39
CA GLU A 55 16.35 9.48 11.75
C GLU A 55 17.00 10.49 10.79
N TYR A 56 17.99 10.06 10.00
CA TYR A 56 18.69 10.90 9.03
C TYR A 56 17.70 11.53 8.05
N LEU A 57 17.72 12.86 8.03
CA LEU A 57 17.03 13.70 7.05
C LEU A 57 17.91 14.92 6.80
N GLY A 58 18.48 15.02 5.61
CA GLY A 58 19.46 16.06 5.31
C GLY A 58 19.55 16.40 3.83
N ALA A 59 20.08 17.58 3.50
CA ALA A 59 20.19 18.03 2.11
C ALA A 59 21.22 17.23 1.26
N ASN A 60 22.09 16.46 1.91
CA ASN A 60 23.12 15.65 1.26
C ASN A 60 22.85 14.15 1.48
N PRO A 61 23.37 13.26 0.63
CA PRO A 61 23.32 11.83 0.88
C PRO A 61 23.94 11.46 2.25
N PRO A 62 23.33 10.52 3.01
CA PRO A 62 23.87 10.07 4.28
C PRO A 62 25.25 9.43 4.13
N SER A 63 26.10 9.66 5.13
CA SER A 63 27.35 8.92 5.34
C SER A 63 27.16 7.87 6.43
N LEU A 64 27.85 6.74 6.34
CA LEU A 64 27.87 5.72 7.39
C LEU A 64 28.51 6.21 8.70
N ASP A 65 29.22 7.33 8.67
CA ASP A 65 29.78 7.94 9.88
C ASP A 65 28.75 8.78 10.66
N ASP A 66 27.57 9.03 10.09
CA ASP A 66 26.52 9.80 10.77
C ASP A 66 25.69 8.89 11.69
N GLN A 67 25.68 9.21 12.99
CA GLN A 67 24.95 8.44 14.00
C GLN A 67 23.46 8.31 13.67
N LYS A 68 22.86 9.32 13.04
CA LYS A 68 21.43 9.31 12.69
C LYS A 68 21.06 8.21 11.71
N VAL A 69 22.03 7.68 10.94
CA VAL A 69 21.82 6.51 10.05
C VAL A 69 21.44 5.25 10.84
N TYR A 70 21.87 5.18 12.10
CA TYR A 70 21.62 4.04 12.98
C TYR A 70 20.38 4.24 13.83
N ASP A 71 20.06 5.48 14.19
CA ASP A 71 18.92 5.80 15.04
C ASP A 71 17.60 5.57 14.27
N ILE A 72 16.69 4.79 14.87
CA ILE A 72 15.40 4.41 14.27
C ILE A 72 14.32 5.34 14.85
N PRO A 73 13.61 6.13 14.01
CA PRO A 73 12.59 7.01 14.50
C PRO A 73 11.40 6.22 15.05
N ILE A 74 10.80 6.75 16.11
CA ILE A 74 9.56 6.24 16.69
C ILE A 74 8.39 6.96 16.05
N LEU A 75 7.45 6.19 15.51
CA LEU A 75 6.25 6.69 14.86
C LEU A 75 5.24 7.11 15.92
N THR A 76 5.10 8.42 16.11
CA THR A 76 4.17 9.03 17.07
C THR A 76 3.03 9.79 16.39
N HIS A 77 3.06 9.89 15.06
CA HIS A 77 1.98 10.43 14.27
C HIS A 77 0.90 9.35 14.06
N HIS A 78 -0.39 9.69 14.31
CA HIS A 78 -1.55 8.78 14.18
C HIS A 78 -1.54 7.53 15.10
N SER A 79 -2.29 6.49 14.72
CA SER A 79 -2.55 5.25 15.49
C SER A 79 -1.38 4.24 15.52
N PHE A 80 -0.13 4.72 15.41
CA PHE A 80 1.05 3.85 15.39
C PHE A 80 1.62 3.56 16.80
N ASP A 81 0.94 3.97 17.88
CA ASP A 81 1.20 3.56 19.28
C ASP A 81 2.68 3.58 19.74
N ASN A 82 3.50 4.48 19.19
CA ASN A 82 4.95 4.58 19.44
C ASN A 82 5.76 3.38 18.90
N GLU A 83 5.33 2.81 17.78
CA GLU A 83 6.08 1.76 17.08
C GLU A 83 7.34 2.32 16.40
N PRO A 84 8.44 1.54 16.32
CA PRO A 84 9.59 1.91 15.51
C PRO A 84 9.23 1.93 14.02
N LEU A 85 9.89 2.78 13.24
CA LEU A 85 9.78 2.78 11.78
C LEU A 85 10.45 1.51 11.20
N ALA A 86 9.75 0.39 11.27
CA ALA A 86 10.24 -0.92 10.90
C ALA A 86 9.13 -1.74 10.23
N PHE A 87 9.38 -2.25 9.02
CA PHE A 87 8.41 -3.06 8.29
C PHE A 87 9.07 -4.23 7.57
N TRP A 88 8.38 -5.37 7.53
CA TRP A 88 8.72 -6.44 6.61
C TRP A 88 8.30 -6.06 5.20
N THR A 89 9.24 -6.13 4.24
CA THR A 89 9.00 -5.76 2.85
C THR A 89 9.35 -6.90 1.89
N PRO A 90 8.68 -6.99 0.73
CA PRO A 90 9.12 -7.86 -0.35
C PRO A 90 10.54 -7.52 -0.81
N MET A 91 11.33 -8.52 -1.18
CA MET A 91 12.76 -8.37 -1.50
C MET A 91 13.06 -7.60 -2.81
N THR A 92 12.04 -7.10 -3.50
CA THR A 92 12.21 -6.30 -4.72
C THR A 92 12.60 -4.87 -4.35
N ILE A 93 13.90 -4.55 -4.40
CA ILE A 93 14.38 -3.18 -4.23
C ILE A 93 13.87 -2.31 -5.39
N ILE A 94 13.47 -1.08 -5.06
CA ILE A 94 13.03 -0.07 -6.03
C ILE A 94 14.27 0.69 -6.51
N PRO A 95 14.35 1.06 -7.81
CA PRO A 95 15.55 1.69 -8.39
C PRO A 95 16.12 2.93 -7.68
N GLU A 96 15.34 3.56 -6.78
CA GLU A 96 15.69 4.78 -6.06
C GLU A 96 16.54 4.55 -4.79
N PHE A 97 16.72 3.28 -4.36
CA PHE A 97 17.52 2.92 -3.20
C PHE A 97 18.97 2.63 -3.60
N GLU A 98 19.88 3.55 -3.29
CA GLU A 98 21.31 3.42 -3.58
C GLU A 98 22.04 2.79 -2.39
N LYS A 99 22.61 1.58 -2.56
CA LYS A 99 23.41 0.94 -1.50
C LYS A 99 24.67 1.75 -1.22
N ILE A 100 24.80 2.25 0.01
CA ILE A 100 25.96 3.03 0.49
C ILE A 100 26.89 2.21 1.38
N GLY A 101 26.46 1.02 1.82
CA GLY A 101 27.34 0.08 2.52
C GLY A 101 26.60 -1.10 3.13
N ASN A 102 27.26 -1.74 4.10
CA ASN A 102 26.72 -2.82 4.89
C ASN A 102 27.21 -2.67 6.34
N VAL A 103 26.27 -2.66 7.29
CA VAL A 103 26.54 -2.54 8.72
C VAL A 103 25.79 -3.63 9.44
N LYS A 104 26.47 -4.32 10.36
CA LYS A 104 25.87 -5.37 11.17
C LYS A 104 24.69 -4.79 11.98
N PRO A 105 23.49 -5.39 11.92
CA PRO A 105 22.36 -4.99 12.76
C PRO A 105 22.69 -5.10 14.25
N ALA A 106 22.11 -4.20 15.04
CA ALA A 106 22.19 -4.27 16.49
C ALA A 106 21.35 -5.43 17.04
N GLU A 107 21.67 -5.87 18.24
CA GLU A 107 20.93 -6.94 18.92
C GLU A 107 19.46 -6.53 19.13
N GLY A 108 18.52 -7.38 18.69
CA GLY A 108 17.09 -7.15 18.81
C GLY A 108 16.44 -6.37 17.66
N GLU A 109 17.22 -5.81 16.72
CA GLU A 109 16.65 -5.09 15.56
C GLU A 109 15.80 -6.01 14.66
N ASP A 110 16.07 -7.32 14.67
CA ASP A 110 15.34 -8.34 13.92
C ASP A 110 13.92 -8.59 14.43
N GLN A 111 13.56 -8.04 15.59
CA GLN A 111 12.27 -8.21 16.26
C GLN A 111 11.40 -6.94 16.25
N LEU A 112 11.87 -5.84 15.65
CA LEU A 112 11.21 -4.52 15.72
C LEU A 112 9.86 -4.45 14.97
N ALA A 113 9.63 -5.31 13.97
CA ALA A 113 8.35 -5.37 13.26
C ALA A 113 7.57 -6.62 13.63
N LEU A 114 6.58 -6.47 14.53
CA LEU A 114 5.69 -7.53 15.03
C LEU A 114 4.61 -7.93 14.00
N GLY A 115 5.03 -8.28 12.79
CA GLY A 115 4.14 -8.78 11.72
C GLY A 115 3.67 -7.73 10.72
N SER A 116 4.00 -6.46 10.92
CA SER A 116 3.68 -5.36 9.99
C SER A 116 4.40 -5.54 8.65
N MET A 117 3.62 -5.63 7.58
CA MET A 117 4.09 -5.79 6.20
C MET A 117 3.84 -4.51 5.40
N ALA A 118 4.85 -4.02 4.69
CA ALA A 118 4.72 -2.84 3.83
C ALA A 118 5.59 -2.95 2.57
N GLN A 119 5.39 -2.02 1.63
CA GLN A 119 6.34 -1.84 0.53
C GLN A 119 7.48 -0.92 0.97
N TRP A 120 8.60 -0.94 0.26
CA TRP A 120 9.77 -0.12 0.57
C TRP A 120 9.46 1.39 0.58
N GLU A 121 8.60 1.85 -0.32
CA GLU A 121 8.12 3.24 -0.38
C GLU A 121 7.46 3.68 0.93
N TYR A 122 6.75 2.78 1.58
CA TYR A 122 5.99 3.11 2.77
C TYR A 122 6.91 3.61 3.90
N ILE A 123 8.14 3.11 3.97
CA ILE A 123 9.13 3.57 4.94
C ILE A 123 9.50 5.03 4.71
N LEU A 124 9.65 5.44 3.44
CA LEU A 124 9.98 6.83 3.12
C LEU A 124 8.79 7.76 3.40
N TYR A 125 7.58 7.32 3.07
CA TYR A 125 6.35 8.04 3.40
C TYR A 125 6.25 8.28 4.91
N GLN A 126 6.36 7.21 5.71
CA GLN A 126 6.31 7.27 7.16
C GLN A 126 7.42 8.15 7.74
N ARG A 127 8.62 8.14 7.14
CA ARG A 127 9.71 9.02 7.54
C ARG A 127 9.36 10.50 7.36
N ILE A 128 8.80 10.87 6.21
CA ILE A 128 8.39 12.26 5.91
C ILE A 128 7.26 12.69 6.84
N MET A 129 6.24 11.84 7.01
CA MET A 129 5.11 12.13 7.89
C MET A 129 5.55 12.33 9.35
N GLN A 130 6.46 11.48 9.84
CA GLN A 130 7.04 11.67 11.18
C GLN A 130 7.85 12.97 11.26
N ALA A 131 8.66 13.31 10.24
CA ALA A 131 9.41 14.58 10.25
C ALA A 131 8.48 15.80 10.32
N GLN A 132 7.37 15.79 9.57
CA GLN A 132 6.35 16.84 9.64
C GLN A 132 5.73 16.94 11.03
N TRP A 133 5.41 15.80 11.63
CA TRP A 133 4.86 15.72 12.98
C TRP A 133 5.83 16.28 14.03
N ASP A 134 7.12 16.01 13.88
CA ASP A 134 8.20 16.53 14.72
C ASP A 134 8.49 18.03 14.47
N GLY A 135 7.75 18.67 13.56
CA GLY A 135 7.87 20.11 13.27
C GLY A 135 8.99 20.48 12.30
N VAL A 136 9.55 19.51 11.55
CA VAL A 136 10.50 19.80 10.47
C VAL A 136 9.79 20.62 9.39
N PRO A 137 10.27 21.82 9.03
CA PRO A 137 9.61 22.66 8.04
C PRO A 137 9.49 21.96 6.68
N ARG A 138 8.28 22.00 6.10
CA ARG A 138 8.04 21.51 4.74
C ARG A 138 8.87 22.34 3.74
N PRO A 139 9.60 21.70 2.80
CA PRO A 139 10.28 22.41 1.72
C PRO A 139 9.30 23.23 0.86
N ALA A 140 9.76 24.33 0.28
CA ALA A 140 8.96 25.13 -0.65
C ALA A 140 8.63 24.33 -1.92
N ALA A 141 7.36 24.33 -2.35
CA ALA A 141 6.89 23.59 -3.51
C ALA A 141 7.22 24.36 -4.82
N GLU A 142 8.48 24.37 -5.22
CA GLU A 142 8.91 24.93 -6.50
C GLU A 142 8.84 23.84 -7.60
N SER A 143 7.61 23.58 -8.07
CA SER A 143 7.30 22.72 -9.23
C SER A 143 7.94 21.32 -9.25
N GLU A 144 7.36 20.39 -8.51
CA GLU A 144 7.45 18.96 -8.74
C GLU A 144 6.30 18.32 -7.96
N ILE A 145 5.74 17.20 -8.45
CA ILE A 145 4.78 16.42 -7.68
C ILE A 145 5.46 16.11 -6.33
N ASP A 146 4.85 16.53 -5.21
CA ASP A 146 5.39 16.27 -3.87
C ASP A 146 5.73 14.79 -3.80
N ILE A 147 6.91 14.40 -3.32
CA ILE A 147 7.26 12.98 -3.25
C ILE A 147 6.20 12.19 -2.46
N LEU A 148 5.52 12.79 -1.49
CA LEU A 148 4.32 12.20 -0.89
C LEU A 148 3.23 11.88 -1.91
N GLU A 149 2.94 12.82 -2.81
CA GLU A 149 1.96 12.65 -3.87
C GLU A 149 2.45 11.71 -4.98
N ALA A 150 3.73 11.73 -5.33
CA ALA A 150 4.31 10.82 -6.34
C ALA A 150 4.38 9.39 -5.80
N MET A 151 4.72 9.22 -4.53
CA MET A 151 4.76 7.94 -3.84
C MET A 151 3.36 7.41 -3.57
N GLU A 152 2.42 8.26 -3.16
CA GLU A 152 1.00 7.90 -3.04
C GLU A 152 0.45 7.49 -4.42
N GLN A 153 0.68 8.29 -5.47
CA GLN A 153 0.27 7.92 -6.83
C GLN A 153 0.96 6.64 -7.31
N ALA A 154 2.25 6.43 -7.00
CA ALA A 154 2.97 5.21 -7.36
C ALA A 154 2.43 4.00 -6.58
N TYR A 155 2.13 4.16 -5.29
CA TYR A 155 1.50 3.16 -4.45
C TYR A 155 0.11 2.79 -4.99
N GLN A 156 -0.71 3.79 -5.33
CA GLN A 156 -2.02 3.59 -5.95
C GLN A 156 -1.91 2.98 -7.36
N LYS A 157 -0.91 3.36 -8.17
CA LYS A 157 -0.63 2.76 -9.49
C LYS A 157 -0.11 1.32 -9.39
N ARG A 158 0.64 0.98 -8.32
CA ARG A 158 1.21 -0.36 -8.07
C ARG A 158 0.23 -1.30 -7.37
N LYS A 159 -0.77 -0.77 -6.66
CA LYS A 159 -1.97 -1.52 -6.27
C LYS A 159 -2.58 -2.05 -7.56
N LYS A 160 -2.40 -3.34 -7.85
CA LYS A 160 -3.15 -3.98 -8.92
C LYS A 160 -4.62 -3.76 -8.57
N PRO A 161 -5.41 -3.06 -9.41
CA PRO A 161 -6.81 -2.87 -9.11
C PRO A 161 -7.40 -4.26 -8.89
N LEU A 162 -7.96 -4.50 -7.70
CA LEU A 162 -8.46 -5.83 -7.37
C LEU A 162 -9.55 -6.18 -8.38
N THR A 163 -9.64 -7.43 -8.82
CA THR A 163 -10.83 -7.85 -9.57
C THR A 163 -12.02 -7.94 -8.59
N PRO A 164 -13.28 -8.01 -9.06
CA PRO A 164 -14.41 -8.34 -8.17
C PRO A 164 -14.12 -9.56 -7.28
N ASP A 165 -13.54 -10.62 -7.86
CA ASP A 165 -13.11 -11.81 -7.10
C ASP A 165 -11.99 -11.52 -6.09
N GLY A 166 -11.07 -10.60 -6.42
CA GLY A 166 -10.02 -10.15 -5.52
C GLY A 166 -10.56 -9.40 -4.30
N ILE A 167 -11.61 -8.59 -4.50
CA ILE A 167 -12.29 -7.88 -3.40
C ILE A 167 -13.06 -8.86 -2.53
N ILE A 168 -13.80 -9.81 -3.13
CA ILE A 168 -14.50 -10.88 -2.39
C ILE A 168 -13.51 -11.69 -1.53
N LYS A 169 -12.36 -12.05 -2.10
CA LYS A 169 -11.29 -12.73 -1.34
C LYS A 169 -10.76 -11.89 -0.19
N LYS A 170 -10.65 -10.57 -0.38
CA LYS A 170 -10.18 -9.65 0.65
C LYS A 170 -11.15 -9.63 1.83
N PHE A 171 -12.46 -9.51 1.59
CA PHE A 171 -13.47 -9.61 2.65
C PHE A 171 -13.39 -10.93 3.44
N HIS A 172 -13.18 -12.08 2.76
CA HIS A 172 -12.98 -13.35 3.46
C HIS A 172 -11.67 -13.45 4.25
N SER A 173 -10.68 -12.60 3.97
CA SER A 173 -9.39 -12.61 4.65
C SER A 173 -9.31 -11.66 5.84
N LEU A 174 -10.35 -10.85 6.07
CA LEU A 174 -10.43 -9.96 7.23
C LEU A 174 -10.64 -10.79 8.49
N ASP A 175 -10.07 -10.35 9.61
CA ASP A 175 -10.13 -11.09 10.88
C ASP A 175 -11.60 -11.12 11.37
N PRO A 176 -12.22 -12.30 11.54
CA PRO A 176 -13.60 -12.39 12.02
C PRO A 176 -13.82 -11.84 13.43
N LEU A 177 -12.76 -11.71 14.24
CA LEU A 177 -12.85 -11.11 15.58
C LEU A 177 -12.93 -9.60 15.52
N GLU A 178 -12.26 -8.99 14.55
CA GLU A 178 -12.31 -7.54 14.32
C GLU A 178 -13.51 -7.15 13.45
N GLN A 179 -13.92 -8.06 12.55
CA GLN A 179 -14.94 -7.80 11.52
C GLN A 179 -15.88 -9.00 11.31
N PRO A 180 -16.80 -9.28 12.25
CA PRO A 180 -17.65 -10.47 12.22
C PRO A 180 -18.57 -10.56 10.98
N GLY A 181 -18.93 -9.43 10.37
CA GLY A 181 -19.79 -9.38 9.17
C GLY A 181 -19.07 -9.54 7.82
N ALA A 182 -17.73 -9.47 7.77
CA ALA A 182 -16.99 -9.42 6.51
C ALA A 182 -17.21 -10.66 5.62
N SER A 183 -17.38 -11.84 6.23
CA SER A 183 -17.65 -13.08 5.49
C SER A 183 -19.04 -13.08 4.83
N LEU A 184 -20.05 -12.50 5.50
CA LEU A 184 -21.41 -12.38 4.97
C LEU A 184 -21.45 -11.36 3.83
N VAL A 185 -20.74 -10.24 3.97
CA VAL A 185 -20.55 -9.28 2.86
C VAL A 185 -19.96 -9.99 1.65
N ALA A 186 -18.87 -10.76 1.83
CA ALA A 186 -18.23 -11.49 0.75
C ALA A 186 -19.20 -12.46 0.02
N ASP A 187 -20.06 -13.14 0.77
CA ASP A 187 -21.04 -14.07 0.23
C ASP A 187 -22.15 -13.35 -0.57
N ILE A 188 -22.64 -12.20 -0.09
CA ILE A 188 -23.58 -11.34 -0.84
C ILE A 188 -22.95 -10.89 -2.17
N LEU A 189 -21.72 -10.40 -2.14
CA LEU A 189 -21.00 -9.95 -3.34
C LEU A 189 -20.75 -11.11 -4.32
N ARG A 190 -20.44 -12.31 -3.80
CA ARG A 190 -20.29 -13.52 -4.62
C ARG A 190 -21.60 -13.89 -5.31
N SER A 191 -22.74 -13.80 -4.61
CA SER A 191 -24.06 -14.06 -5.21
C SER A 191 -24.30 -13.11 -6.38
N LEU A 192 -24.05 -11.81 -6.19
CA LEU A 192 -24.22 -10.82 -7.26
C LEU A 192 -23.37 -11.15 -8.50
N VAL A 193 -22.09 -11.50 -8.34
CA VAL A 193 -21.21 -11.85 -9.48
C VAL A 193 -21.76 -13.07 -10.24
N LYS A 194 -22.24 -14.07 -9.50
CA LYS A 194 -22.85 -15.27 -10.08
C LYS A 194 -24.13 -14.92 -10.83
N ASP A 195 -25.05 -14.21 -10.19
CA ASP A 195 -26.35 -13.84 -10.76
C ASP A 195 -26.20 -12.98 -12.02
N LEU A 196 -25.24 -12.04 -12.02
CA LEU A 196 -24.89 -11.25 -13.21
C LEU A 196 -24.26 -12.10 -14.34
N GLY A 197 -23.51 -13.15 -13.98
CA GLY A 197 -22.98 -14.12 -14.95
C GLY A 197 -24.10 -14.93 -15.60
N ASP A 198 -25.04 -15.41 -14.80
CA ASP A 198 -26.18 -16.23 -15.22
C ASP A 198 -27.25 -15.40 -15.98
N ALA A 199 -27.34 -14.10 -15.70
CA ALA A 199 -28.27 -13.19 -16.37
C ALA A 199 -27.94 -12.92 -17.85
N LYS A 200 -26.78 -13.37 -18.33
CA LYS A 200 -26.31 -13.09 -19.69
C LYS A 200 -27.18 -13.81 -20.74
N GLY A 201 -28.14 -13.07 -21.29
CA GLY A 201 -29.09 -13.58 -22.30
C GLY A 201 -30.43 -14.05 -21.74
N SER A 202 -30.69 -13.89 -20.44
CA SER A 202 -31.96 -14.27 -19.79
C SER A 202 -32.99 -13.15 -19.75
N GLY A 203 -32.64 -11.94 -20.20
CA GLY A 203 -33.51 -10.75 -20.15
C GLY A 203 -33.64 -10.11 -18.76
N ILE A 204 -32.91 -10.61 -17.76
CA ILE A 204 -32.82 -9.99 -16.44
C ILE A 204 -31.97 -8.72 -16.55
N GLU A 205 -32.49 -7.61 -16.06
CA GLU A 205 -31.78 -6.33 -16.07
C GLU A 205 -30.67 -6.32 -15.00
N PRO A 206 -29.40 -6.11 -15.39
CA PRO A 206 -28.27 -6.07 -14.45
C PRO A 206 -28.42 -5.03 -13.34
N VAL A 207 -29.07 -3.90 -13.63
CA VAL A 207 -29.35 -2.84 -12.65
C VAL A 207 -30.15 -3.38 -11.47
N ARG A 208 -31.18 -4.19 -11.74
CA ARG A 208 -32.02 -4.77 -10.69
C ARG A 208 -31.21 -5.68 -9.75
N LEU A 209 -30.32 -6.52 -10.31
CA LEU A 209 -29.46 -7.39 -9.50
C LEU A 209 -28.52 -6.58 -8.59
N VAL A 210 -27.98 -5.47 -9.09
CA VAL A 210 -27.17 -4.55 -8.30
C VAL A 210 -28.00 -3.89 -7.19
N THR A 211 -29.21 -3.43 -7.50
CA THR A 211 -30.14 -2.87 -6.50
C THR A 211 -30.45 -3.88 -5.40
N ASP A 212 -30.80 -5.12 -5.76
CA ASP A 212 -31.11 -6.18 -4.80
C ASP A 212 -29.89 -6.48 -3.90
N CYS A 213 -28.68 -6.44 -4.45
CA CYS A 213 -27.43 -6.58 -3.70
C CYS A 213 -27.22 -5.43 -2.71
N ILE A 214 -27.43 -4.17 -3.12
CA ILE A 214 -27.28 -3.00 -2.23
C ILE A 214 -28.30 -3.09 -1.09
N THR A 215 -29.54 -3.47 -1.37
CA THR A 215 -30.57 -3.68 -0.34
C THR A 215 -30.16 -4.78 0.65
N ALA A 216 -29.56 -5.87 0.19
CA ALA A 216 -29.06 -6.92 1.07
C ALA A 216 -27.91 -6.44 1.97
N LEU A 217 -27.01 -5.59 1.44
CA LEU A 217 -25.93 -4.98 2.22
C LEU A 217 -26.46 -3.99 3.26
N ASN A 218 -27.39 -3.10 2.89
CA ASN A 218 -28.01 -2.16 3.84
C ASN A 218 -28.69 -2.91 4.99
N ARG A 219 -29.40 -4.01 4.69
CA ARG A 219 -30.04 -4.82 5.74
C ARG A 219 -29.01 -5.47 6.66
N LEU A 220 -27.94 -6.05 6.09
CA LEU A 220 -26.87 -6.66 6.87
C LEU A 220 -26.22 -5.63 7.80
N ASP A 221 -25.91 -4.44 7.28
CA ASP A 221 -25.27 -3.39 8.07
C ASP A 221 -26.19 -2.84 9.17
N ALA A 222 -27.49 -2.68 8.89
CA ALA A 222 -28.47 -2.29 9.91
C ALA A 222 -28.62 -3.33 11.04
N GLU A 223 -28.30 -4.61 10.78
CA GLU A 223 -28.39 -5.69 11.76
C GLU A 223 -27.08 -5.88 12.54
N GLU A 224 -25.93 -5.72 11.88
CA GLU A 224 -24.62 -6.13 12.41
C GLU A 224 -23.60 -4.98 12.56
N GLU A 225 -23.92 -3.76 12.10
CA GLU A 225 -23.03 -2.57 12.10
C GLU A 225 -21.60 -2.91 11.62
N CYS A 226 -21.50 -3.48 10.42
CA CYS A 226 -20.30 -4.19 9.96
C CYS A 226 -19.60 -3.58 8.74
N ILE A 227 -20.14 -2.50 8.18
CA ILE A 227 -19.56 -1.78 7.05
C ILE A 227 -19.02 -0.44 7.55
N ASP A 228 -17.71 -0.36 7.77
CA ASP A 228 -17.03 0.87 8.17
C ASP A 228 -16.31 1.57 7.00
N THR A 229 -15.37 2.46 7.30
CA THR A 229 -14.58 3.17 6.28
C THR A 229 -13.84 2.22 5.33
N VAL A 230 -13.25 1.14 5.85
CA VAL A 230 -12.46 0.19 5.06
C VAL A 230 -13.35 -0.66 4.16
N GLU A 231 -14.46 -1.17 4.68
CA GLU A 231 -15.40 -1.99 3.90
C GLU A 231 -16.14 -1.13 2.88
N ARG A 232 -16.52 0.11 3.24
CA ARG A 232 -17.16 1.08 2.34
C ARG A 232 -16.30 1.34 1.10
N ASP A 233 -15.01 1.60 1.28
CA ASP A 233 -14.08 1.83 0.17
C ASP A 233 -13.97 0.60 -0.75
N LEU A 234 -13.92 -0.60 -0.16
CA LEU A 234 -13.90 -1.86 -0.92
C LEU A 234 -15.19 -2.11 -1.69
N LEU A 235 -16.35 -1.79 -1.12
CA LEU A 235 -17.65 -1.91 -1.77
C LEU A 235 -17.79 -0.94 -2.94
N ILE A 236 -17.39 0.32 -2.78
CA ILE A 236 -17.40 1.30 -3.86
C ILE A 236 -16.50 0.83 -5.01
N GLU A 237 -15.27 0.40 -4.70
CA GLU A 237 -14.35 -0.15 -5.70
C GLU A 237 -14.96 -1.38 -6.40
N PHE A 238 -15.65 -2.25 -5.67
CA PHE A 238 -16.33 -3.43 -6.21
C PHE A 238 -17.43 -3.05 -7.20
N PHE A 239 -18.37 -2.18 -6.82
CA PHE A 239 -19.49 -1.81 -7.68
C PHE A 239 -19.04 -1.08 -8.95
N GLN A 240 -18.03 -0.21 -8.86
CA GLN A 240 -17.45 0.44 -10.04
C GLN A 240 -16.91 -0.59 -11.06
N LYS A 241 -16.27 -1.66 -10.57
CA LYS A 241 -15.77 -2.73 -11.44
C LYS A 241 -16.89 -3.60 -12.01
N ILE A 242 -17.95 -3.84 -11.23
CA ILE A 242 -19.16 -4.50 -11.73
C ILE A 242 -19.79 -3.70 -12.87
N GLY A 243 -20.02 -2.40 -12.69
CA GLY A 243 -20.57 -1.56 -13.75
C GLY A 243 -19.74 -1.59 -15.01
N LYS A 244 -18.40 -1.49 -14.88
CA LYS A 244 -17.49 -1.61 -16.03
C LYS A 244 -17.55 -3.00 -16.71
N LYS A 245 -17.56 -4.08 -15.93
CA LYS A 245 -17.54 -5.46 -16.44
C LYS A 245 -18.84 -5.84 -17.15
N TYR A 246 -19.98 -5.42 -16.60
CA TYR A 246 -21.32 -5.77 -17.10
C TYR A 246 -21.98 -4.66 -17.90
N LYS A 247 -21.28 -3.54 -18.15
CA LYS A 247 -21.76 -2.36 -18.89
C LYS A 247 -23.05 -1.78 -18.30
N ILE A 248 -23.05 -1.61 -16.99
CA ILE A 248 -24.13 -0.96 -16.26
C ILE A 248 -23.78 0.52 -16.17
N ASP A 249 -24.53 1.35 -16.90
CA ASP A 249 -24.33 2.79 -16.89
C ASP A 249 -24.63 3.37 -15.51
N ASP A 250 -23.84 4.35 -15.09
CA ASP A 250 -24.01 5.10 -13.83
C ASP A 250 -24.17 4.25 -12.55
N VAL A 251 -23.58 3.05 -12.49
CA VAL A 251 -23.61 2.20 -11.28
C VAL A 251 -23.14 2.92 -10.02
N TYR A 252 -22.22 3.87 -10.16
CA TYR A 252 -21.70 4.67 -9.05
C TYR A 252 -22.81 5.56 -8.46
N LYS A 253 -23.56 6.24 -9.33
CA LYS A 253 -24.69 7.07 -8.90
C LYS A 253 -25.78 6.23 -8.24
N LEU A 254 -26.07 5.04 -8.77
CA LEU A 254 -27.00 4.09 -8.16
C LEU A 254 -26.58 3.70 -6.73
N VAL A 255 -25.29 3.41 -6.52
CA VAL A 255 -24.75 3.08 -5.18
C VAL A 255 -24.85 4.28 -4.24
N GLU A 256 -24.49 5.48 -4.68
CA GLU A 256 -24.59 6.71 -3.88
C GLU A 256 -26.03 7.03 -3.47
N GLU A 257 -27.01 6.76 -4.34
CA GLU A 257 -28.42 7.03 -4.06
C GLU A 257 -29.08 6.00 -3.13
N LEU A 258 -28.57 4.75 -3.13
CA LEU A 258 -29.22 3.63 -2.44
C LEU A 258 -28.50 3.14 -1.18
N ARG A 259 -27.20 3.42 -1.01
CA ARG A 259 -26.48 2.95 0.17
C ARG A 259 -26.95 3.69 1.43
N GLU A 260 -27.06 2.94 2.52
CA GLU A 260 -27.36 3.48 3.86
C GLU A 260 -26.17 3.34 4.83
N TRP A 261 -25.15 2.56 4.43
CA TRP A 261 -23.86 2.36 5.07
C TRP A 261 -22.77 3.30 4.56
#